data_AF-A0A6J5UDZ5-F1
#
_entry.id   AF-A0A6J5UDZ5-F1
#
_cell.length_a   1.000
_cell.length_b   1.000
_cell.length_c   1.000
_cell.angle_alpha   90.00
_cell.angle_beta   90.00
_cell.angle_gamma   90.00
#
_symmetry.space_group_name_H-M   'P 1'
#
loop_
_entity.id
_entity.type
_entity.pdbx_description
1 polymer ?
#
loop_
_entity_poly.entity_id
_entity_poly.type
_entity_poly.pdbx_seq_one_letter_code
_entity_poly.pdbx_strand_id
1 'polypeptide(L)' 'MDLAVNYLDNLTRVPRFDTLIMFLPSSDNADVVKIWDEVLDNEATPIEYAEKLDNLHTKYCPKR' A
#
# COMPACT_ATOMS: atom_id res chain seq x y z
N MET A 1 2.58 -11.22 9.23
CA MET A 1 1.94 -10.38 8.21
C MET A 1 1.03 -9.34 8.86
N ASP A 2 0.22 -9.73 9.85
CA ASP A 2 -0.58 -8.85 10.71
C ASP A 2 0.06 -7.50 11.08
N LEU A 3 1.26 -7.53 11.69
CA LEU A 3 1.93 -6.30 12.10
C LEU A 3 2.19 -5.36 10.93
N ALA A 4 2.66 -5.88 9.80
CA ALA A 4 2.94 -5.09 8.60
C ALA A 4 1.66 -4.51 8.01
N VAL A 5 0.60 -5.32 7.87
CA VAL A 5 -0.71 -4.87 7.38
C VAL A 5 -1.32 -3.80 8.31
N ASN A 6 -1.14 -3.95 9.62
CA ASN A 6 -1.58 -2.94 10.59
C ASN A 6 -0.75 -1.65 10.52
N TYR A 7 0.55 -1.72 10.29
CA TYR A 7 1.36 -0.52 10.04
C TYR A 7 0.90 0.21 8.78
N LEU A 8 0.69 -0.51 7.68
CA LEU A 8 0.19 0.07 6.43
C LEU A 8 -1.17 0.73 6.63
N ASP A 9 -2.10 0.07 7.34
CA ASP A 9 -3.41 0.65 7.64
C ASP A 9 -3.31 1.90 8.53
N ASN A 10 -2.50 1.84 9.58
CA ASN A 10 -2.32 2.96 10.50
C ASN A 10 -1.69 4.20 9.83
N LEU A 11 -0.74 3.98 8.90
CA LEU A 11 -0.14 5.07 8.12
C LEU A 11 -1.19 5.82 7.29
N THR A 12 -2.22 5.14 6.77
CA THR A 12 -3.32 5.82 6.05
C THR A 12 -4.14 6.75 6.93
N ARG A 13 -4.03 6.63 8.27
CA ARG A 13 -4.73 7.47 9.26
C ARG A 13 -3.89 8.66 9.72
N VAL A 14 -2.62 8.74 9.32
CA VAL A 14 -1.73 9.86 9.66
C VAL A 14 -2.18 11.11 8.89
N PRO A 15 -2.25 12.29 9.54
CA PRO A 15 -2.60 13.53 8.86
C PRO A 15 -1.72 13.76 7.63
N ARG A 16 -2.35 14.17 6.51
CA ARG A 16 -1.70 14.45 5.21
C ARG A 16 -1.14 13.23 4.48
N PHE A 17 -1.51 12.00 4.86
CA PHE A 17 -1.16 10.80 4.10
C PHE A 17 -1.47 10.95 2.59
N ASP A 18 -2.70 11.34 2.25
CA ASP A 18 -3.11 11.49 0.83
C ASP A 18 -2.25 12.53 0.09
N THR A 19 -1.85 13.60 0.77
CA THR A 19 -0.94 14.62 0.22
C THR A 19 0.44 14.02 -0.08
N LEU A 20 0.99 13.22 0.83
CA LEU A 20 2.28 12.55 0.64
C LEU A 20 2.24 11.59 -0.55
N ILE A 21 1.17 10.78 -0.66
CA ILE A 21 0.97 9.86 -1.79
C ILE A 21 0.79 10.62 -3.11
N MET A 22 -0.01 11.69 -3.12
CA MET A 22 -0.29 12.45 -4.33
C MET A 22 0.95 13.16 -4.88
N PHE A 23 1.80 13.71 -4.00
CA PHE A 23 3.01 14.44 -4.38
C PHE A 23 4.29 13.59 -4.44
N LEU A 24 4.18 12.27 -4.26
CA LEU A 24 5.32 11.36 -4.47
C LEU A 24 5.87 11.52 -5.90
N PRO A 25 7.20 11.68 -6.07
CA PRO A 25 7.84 11.61 -7.38
C PRO A 25 7.44 10.35 -8.13
N SER A 26 7.47 10.40 -9.47
CA SER A 26 7.08 9.24 -10.28
C SER A 26 7.99 8.03 -10.06
N SER A 27 9.28 8.23 -9.80
CA SER A 27 10.23 7.17 -9.44
C SER A 27 9.80 6.45 -8.17
N ASP A 28 9.49 7.22 -7.13
CA ASP A 28 9.17 6.70 -5.82
C ASP A 28 7.79 6.03 -5.81
N ASN A 29 6.84 6.56 -6.60
CA ASN A 29 5.55 5.90 -6.83
C ASN A 29 5.74 4.54 -7.53
N ALA A 30 6.61 4.46 -8.55
CA ALA A 30 6.89 3.21 -9.23
C ALA A 30 7.55 2.18 -8.29
N ASP A 31 8.44 2.63 -7.40
CA ASP A 31 9.03 1.78 -6.37
C ASP A 31 7.98 1.27 -5.37
N VAL A 32 7.01 2.11 -4.96
CA VAL A 32 5.90 1.70 -4.10
C VAL A 32 5.04 0.62 -4.77
N VAL A 33 4.68 0.79 -6.04
CA VAL A 33 3.93 -0.21 -6.81
C VAL A 33 4.70 -1.52 -6.89
N LYS A 34 5.99 -1.45 -7.23
CA LYS A 34 6.86 -2.64 -7.33
C LYS A 34 6.95 -3.39 -5.99
N ILE A 35 7.15 -2.68 -4.88
CA ILE A 35 7.18 -3.28 -3.54
C ILE A 35 5.85 -3.95 -3.22
N TRP A 36 4.73 -3.33 -3.62
CA TRP A 36 3.40 -3.89 -3.42
C TRP A 36 3.25 -5.24 -4.13
N ASP A 37 3.53 -5.26 -5.44
CA ASP A 37 3.39 -6.45 -6.29
C ASP A 37 4.34 -7.58 -5.85
N GLU A 38 5.58 -7.26 -5.46
CA GLU A 38 6.58 -8.27 -5.11
C GLU A 38 6.42 -8.82 -3.68
N VAL A 39 5.98 -7.99 -2.72
CA VAL A 39 6.01 -8.32 -1.28
C VAL A 39 4.63 -8.58 -0.70
N LEU A 40 3.58 -7.91 -1.20
CA LEU A 40 2.24 -7.93 -0.61
C LEU A 40 1.21 -8.66 -1.47
N ASP A 41 1.31 -8.59 -2.79
CA ASP A 41 0.40 -9.25 -3.74
C ASP A 41 1.03 -10.51 -4.37
N ASN A 42 1.53 -11.42 -3.53
CA ASN A 42 2.14 -12.67 -3.95
C ASN A 42 1.21 -13.86 -3.61
N GLU A 43 1.34 -14.99 -4.33
CA GLU A 43 0.58 -16.23 -4.10
C GLU A 43 0.67 -16.76 -2.66
N ALA A 44 1.70 -16.35 -1.91
CA ALA A 44 1.88 -16.70 -0.50
C ALA A 44 1.06 -15.85 0.48
N THR A 45 0.37 -14.81 0.01
CA THR A 45 -0.43 -13.92 0.85
C THR A 45 -1.68 -14.65 1.36
N PRO A 46 -1.86 -14.77 2.69
CA PRO A 46 -3.04 -15.39 3.27
C PRO A 46 -4.32 -14.66 2.83
N ILE A 47 -5.33 -15.43 2.44
CA ILE A 47 -6.60 -14.92 1.90
C ILE A 47 -7.33 -13.95 2.86
N GLU A 48 -7.10 -14.10 4.18
CA GLU A 48 -7.66 -13.22 5.21
C GLU A 48 -7.20 -11.75 5.09
N TYR A 49 -6.05 -11.48 4.46
CA TYR A 49 -5.57 -10.12 4.22
C TYR A 49 -5.88 -9.61 2.81
N ALA A 50 -6.35 -10.46 1.89
CA ALA A 50 -6.51 -10.11 0.48
C ALA A 50 -7.39 -8.86 0.30
N GLU A 51 -8.56 -8.83 0.94
CA GLU A 51 -9.47 -7.67 0.88
C GLU A 51 -8.86 -6.41 1.52
N LYS A 52 -8.15 -6.56 2.65
CA LYS A 52 -7.54 -5.42 3.33
C LYS A 52 -6.38 -4.85 2.53
N LEU A 53 -5.57 -5.71 1.92
CA LEU A 53 -4.47 -5.33 1.04
C LEU A 53 -4.99 -4.70 -0.26
N ASP A 54 -6.04 -5.23 -0.88
CA ASP A 54 -6.65 -4.60 -2.06
C ASP A 54 -7.15 -3.17 -1.75
N ASN A 55 -7.83 -3.00 -0.62
CA ASN A 55 -8.25 -1.66 -0.17
C ASN A 55 -7.06 -0.73 0.10
N LEU A 56 -5.98 -1.22 0.72
CA LEU A 56 -4.79 -0.40 0.95
C LEU A 56 -4.06 -0.08 -0.35
N HIS A 57 -4.01 -1.00 -1.31
CA HIS A 57 -3.38 -0.81 -2.60
C HIS A 57 -3.96 0.43 -3.30
N THR A 58 -5.28 0.60 -3.29
CA THR A 58 -5.93 1.78 -3.89
C THR A 58 -5.52 3.11 -3.23
N LYS A 59 -5.08 3.08 -1.97
CA LYS A 59 -4.64 4.26 -1.22
C LYS A 59 -3.17 4.59 -1.43
N TYR A 60 -2.31 3.58 -1.53
CA TYR A 60 -0.86 3.76 -1.73
C TYR A 60 -0.50 3.93 -3.21
N CYS A 61 -1.26 3.30 -4.11
CA CYS A 61 -1.05 3.29 -5.56
C CYS A 61 -2.26 3.90 -6.29
N PRO A 62 -2.62 5.17 -6.06
CA PRO A 62 -3.74 5.78 -6.75
C PRO A 62 -3.44 5.86 -8.25
N LYS A 63 -4.44 5.49 -9.07
CA LYS A 63 -4.38 5.69 -10.52
C LYS A 63 -4.30 7.19 -10.80
N ARG A 64 -3.15 7.66 -11.29
CA ARG A 64 -2.92 9.04 -11.71
C ARG A 64 -3.49 9.30 -13.10
#